data_AF-I2NH05-F1
#
_entry.id   AF-I2NH05-F1
#
_cell.length_a   1.000
_cell.length_b   1.000
_cell.length_c   1.000
_cell.angle_alpha   90.00
_cell.angle_beta   90.00
_cell.angle_gamma   90.00
#
_symmetry.space_group_name_H-M   'P 1'
#
loop_
_entity.id
_entity.type
_entity.pdbx_description
1 polymer ?
#
loop_
_entity_poly.entity_id
_entity_poly.type
_entity_poly.pdbx_seq_one_letter_code
_entity_poly.pdbx_strand_id
1 'polypeptide(L)'
;MKTTELLSITEKNASLTMSSREIAKLCEKEHRSVLRDIDNMLSELEIQSAQFCADYIDSRGRSYRCFNLPKDLTLTLIAGYNVKL
;
A
#
# COMPACT_ATOMS: atom_id res chain seq x y z
N MET A 1 2.37 -0.95 25.11
CA MET A 1 2.79 0.06 24.12
C MET A 1 3.93 -0.57 23.32
N LYS A 2 3.74 -0.87 22.03
CA LYS A 2 4.83 -1.41 21.19
C LYS A 2 5.69 -0.23 20.74
N THR A 3 6.94 -0.18 21.19
CA THR A 3 7.98 0.75 20.79
C THR A 3 8.22 0.62 19.28
N THR A 4 8.02 1.70 18.54
CA THR A 4 8.37 1.78 17.12
C THR A 4 9.88 2.01 17.01
N GLU A 5 10.64 0.97 16.70
CA GLU A 5 12.06 1.09 16.40
C GLU A 5 12.21 1.75 15.03
N LEU A 6 12.86 2.91 14.99
CA LEU A 6 13.18 3.61 13.75
C LEU A 6 14.35 2.90 13.06
N LEU A 7 14.13 2.42 11.84
CA LEU A 7 15.18 1.81 11.02
C LEU A 7 16.15 2.90 10.52
N SER A 8 17.45 2.65 10.66
CA SER A 8 18.53 3.50 10.14
C SER A 8 18.55 3.48 8.61
N ILE A 9 18.14 4.58 7.98
CA ILE A 9 18.12 4.72 6.52
C ILE A 9 19.56 4.80 6.03
N THR A 10 20.07 3.69 5.49
CA THR A 10 21.34 3.66 4.73
C THR A 10 20.97 3.73 3.25
N GLU A 11 21.60 4.62 2.48
CA GLU A 11 21.22 5.01 1.10
C GLU A 11 21.05 3.85 0.09
N LYS A 12 21.46 2.63 0.43
CA LYS A 12 21.47 1.48 -0.47
C LYS A 12 20.19 0.63 -0.47
N ASN A 13 19.29 0.78 0.51
CA ASN A 13 18.16 -0.16 0.74
C ASN A 13 16.77 0.49 0.95
N ALA A 14 16.58 1.78 0.66
CA ALA A 14 15.36 2.48 1.08
C ALA A 14 14.43 2.90 -0.07
N SER A 15 13.99 1.97 -0.91
CA SER A 15 12.74 2.20 -1.64
C SER A 15 11.60 2.08 -0.63
N LEU A 16 11.26 3.20 0.02
CA LEU A 16 10.19 3.25 1.02
C LEU A 16 8.85 2.97 0.33
N THR A 17 8.41 1.73 0.42
CA THR A 17 7.09 1.30 -0.05
C THR A 17 6.14 1.14 1.13
N MET A 18 4.86 1.36 0.88
CA MET A 18 3.80 1.06 1.84
C MET A 18 2.91 -0.05 1.29
N SER A 19 2.60 -1.02 2.14
CA SER A 19 1.70 -2.10 1.76
C SER A 19 0.25 -1.62 1.72
N SER A 20 -0.57 -2.18 0.83
CA SER A 20 -2.01 -1.90 0.76
C SER A 20 -2.74 -2.15 2.09
N ARG A 21 -2.19 -3.02 2.95
CA ARG A 21 -2.74 -3.30 4.30
C ARG A 21 -2.45 -2.17 5.27
N GLU A 22 -1.25 -1.60 5.22
CA GLU A 22 -0.90 -0.42 6.01
C GLU A 22 -1.75 0.77 5.59
N ILE A 23 -1.93 0.98 4.27
CA ILE A 23 -2.82 2.02 3.73
C ILE A 23 -4.25 1.82 4.24
N ALA A 24 -4.79 0.60 4.15
CA ALA A 24 -6.12 0.28 4.67
C ALA A 24 -6.27 0.62 6.15
N LYS A 25 -5.26 0.30 6.95
CA LYS A 25 -5.25 0.61 8.40
C LYS A 25 -5.14 2.12 8.67
N LEU A 26 -4.31 2.84 7.93
CA LEU A 26 -4.08 4.28 8.11
C LEU A 26 -5.25 5.13 7.61
N CYS A 27 -5.93 4.67 6.56
CA CYS A 27 -7.09 5.35 5.98
C CYS A 27 -8.42 4.84 6.55
N GLU A 28 -8.40 3.95 7.54
CA GLU A 28 -9.59 3.33 8.14
C GLU A 28 -10.57 2.76 7.09
N LYS A 29 -10.01 2.12 6.07
CA LYS A 29 -10.75 1.53 4.94
C LYS A 29 -10.59 0.02 4.91
N GLU A 30 -11.62 -0.65 4.40
CA GLU A 30 -11.54 -2.08 4.12
C GLU A 30 -10.44 -2.37 3.09
N HIS A 31 -9.58 -3.35 3.38
CA HIS A 31 -8.46 -3.71 2.49
C HIS A 31 -8.94 -4.06 1.07
N ARG A 32 -10.11 -4.70 0.95
CA ARG A 32 -10.75 -4.97 -0.36
C ARG A 32 -11.07 -3.70 -1.14
N SER A 33 -11.53 -2.63 -0.48
CA SER A 33 -11.77 -1.34 -1.14
C SER A 33 -10.46 -0.75 -1.63
N VAL A 34 -9.43 -0.77 -0.78
CA VAL A 34 -8.11 -0.27 -1.14
C VAL A 34 -7.52 -1.02 -2.33
N LEU A 35 -7.65 -2.34 -2.40
CA LEU A 35 -7.19 -3.11 -3.57
C LEU A 35 -7.89 -2.67 -4.86
N ARG A 36 -9.20 -2.48 -4.82
CA ARG A 36 -9.97 -2.00 -5.99
C ARG A 36 -9.55 -0.59 -6.39
N ASP A 37 -9.36 0.30 -5.42
CA ASP A 37 -8.96 1.68 -5.69
C ASP A 37 -7.56 1.74 -6.28
N ILE A 38 -6.65 0.86 -5.83
CA ILE A 38 -5.30 0.71 -6.41
C ILE A 38 -5.38 0.20 -7.85
N ASP A 39 -6.17 -0.85 -8.12
CA ASP A 39 -6.35 -1.38 -9.48
C ASP A 39 -6.93 -0.29 -10.42
N ASN A 40 -7.91 0.50 -9.95
CA ASN A 40 -8.47 1.62 -10.70
C ASN A 40 -7.44 2.73 -10.96
N MET A 41 -6.73 3.19 -9.92
CA MET A 41 -5.70 4.22 -10.03
C MET A 41 -4.59 3.80 -10.99
N LEU A 42 -4.12 2.55 -10.91
CA LEU A 42 -3.09 2.04 -11.83
C LEU A 42 -3.61 1.96 -13.27
N SER A 43 -4.88 1.58 -13.46
CA SER A 43 -5.51 1.59 -14.77
C SER A 43 -5.63 2.99 -15.36
N GLU A 44 -5.99 3.99 -14.56
CA GLU A 44 -6.10 5.40 -14.99
C GLU A 44 -4.74 6.01 -15.32
N LEU A 45 -3.68 5.60 -14.62
CA LEU A 45 -2.31 6.02 -14.87
C LEU A 45 -1.62 5.22 -16.00
N GLU A 46 -2.30 4.24 -16.59
CA GLU A 46 -1.75 3.31 -17.59
C GLU A 46 -0.49 2.55 -17.10
N ILE A 47 -0.43 2.27 -15.79
CA ILE A 47 0.69 1.57 -15.14
C ILE A 47 0.36 0.09 -14.95
N GLN A 48 1.33 -0.78 -15.26
CA GLN A 48 1.15 -2.23 -15.07
C GLN A 48 1.13 -2.61 -13.59
N SER A 49 0.01 -3.19 -13.14
CA SER A 49 -0.19 -3.63 -11.75
C SER A 49 0.76 -4.74 -11.30
N ALA A 50 1.29 -5.53 -12.23
CA ALA A 50 2.28 -6.56 -11.96
C ALA A 50 3.57 -6.02 -11.32
N GLN A 51 3.92 -4.74 -11.55
CA GLN A 51 5.13 -4.13 -10.99
C GLN A 51 5.09 -3.95 -9.47
N PHE A 52 3.88 -3.86 -8.90
CA PHE A 52 3.68 -3.59 -7.48
C PHE A 52 2.94 -4.71 -6.76
N CYS A 53 2.59 -5.78 -7.47
CA CYS A 53 1.88 -6.91 -6.91
C CYS A 53 2.81 -7.64 -5.92
N ALA A 54 2.28 -7.91 -4.73
CA ALA A 54 2.94 -8.67 -3.69
C ALA A 54 1.93 -9.63 -3.08
N ASP A 55 2.42 -10.61 -2.34
CA ASP A 55 1.57 -11.50 -1.54
C ASP A 55 1.91 -11.35 -0.07
N TYR A 56 0.89 -11.48 0.78
CA TYR A 56 1.11 -11.58 2.22
C TYR A 56 0.51 -12.87 2.75
N ILE A 57 1.20 -13.42 3.74
CA ILE A 57 0.75 -14.61 4.47
C ILE A 57 0.04 -14.14 5.73
N ASP A 58 -1.20 -14.54 5.90
CA ASP A 58 -1.94 -14.31 7.14
C ASP A 58 -1.44 -15.27 8.25
N SER A 59 -1.76 -14.94 9.50
CA SER A 59 -1.53 -15.76 10.70
C SER A 59 -1.98 -17.23 10.59
N ARG A 60 -2.90 -17.54 9.67
CA ARG A 60 -3.42 -18.88 9.37
C ARG A 60 -2.70 -19.59 8.22
N GLY A 61 -1.59 -19.04 7.72
CA GLY A 61 -0.81 -19.61 6.61
C GLY A 61 -1.45 -19.44 5.23
N ARG A 62 -2.48 -18.60 5.10
CA ARG A 62 -3.15 -18.33 3.82
C ARG A 62 -2.46 -17.17 3.10
N SER A 63 -2.18 -17.36 1.81
CA SER A 63 -1.66 -16.29 0.95
C SER A 63 -2.80 -15.44 0.40
N TYR A 64 -2.63 -14.13 0.46
CA TYR A 64 -3.56 -13.14 -0.07
C TYR A 64 -2.79 -12.09 -0.86
N ARG A 65 -3.39 -11.62 -1.95
CA ARG A 65 -2.85 -10.54 -2.78
C ARG A 65 -2.76 -9.24 -1.98
N CYS A 66 -1.63 -8.57 -2.07
CA CYS A 66 -1.44 -7.20 -1.64
C CYS A 66 -0.66 -6.40 -2.70
N PHE A 67 -0.50 -5.11 -2.44
CA PHE A 67 0.36 -4.25 -3.24
C PHE A 67 1.37 -3.55 -2.36
N ASN A 68 2.59 -3.39 -2.87
CA ASN A 68 3.62 -2.56 -2.26
C ASN A 68 3.83 -1.34 -3.15
N LEU A 69 3.24 -0.22 -2.75
CA LEU A 69 3.27 1.00 -3.55
C LEU A 69 4.42 1.91 -3.11
N PRO A 70 5.15 2.55 -4.04
CA PRO A 70 6.08 3.62 -3.73
C PRO A 70 5.32 4.84 -3.20
N LYS A 71 6.04 5.72 -2.51
CA LYS A 71 5.50 6.95 -1.91
C LYS A 71 4.62 7.78 -2.85
N ASP A 72 4.98 7.88 -4.13
CA ASP A 72 4.24 8.71 -5.08
C ASP A 72 2.85 8.14 -5.35
N LEU A 73 2.75 6.82 -5.56
CA LEU A 73 1.47 6.14 -5.79
C LEU A 73 0.60 6.09 -4.53
N THR A 74 1.21 5.94 -3.35
CA THR A 74 0.46 5.98 -2.08
C THR A 74 -0.14 7.36 -1.84
N LEU A 75 0.62 8.42 -2.14
CA LEU A 75 0.15 9.80 -1.99
C LEU A 75 -1.00 10.11 -2.96
N THR A 76 -0.90 9.67 -4.21
CA THR A 76 -1.99 9.81 -5.20
C THR A 76 -3.27 9.13 -4.74
N LEU A 77 -3.16 7.89 -4.23
CA LEU A 77 -4.30 7.14 -3.71
C LEU A 77 -4.97 7.86 -2.53
N ILE A 78 -4.16 8.33 -1.56
CA ILE A 78 -4.65 9.03 -0.36
C ILE A 78 -5.27 10.38 -0.72
N ALA A 79 -4.68 11.11 -1.67
CA ALA A 79 -5.23 12.36 -2.18
C ALA A 79 -6.65 12.15 -2.75
N GLY A 80 -6.90 11.02 -3.43
CA GLY A 80 -8.22 10.65 -3.92
C GLY A 80 -9.23 10.25 -2.82
N TYR A 81 -8.78 9.91 -1.61
CA TYR A 81 -9.67 9.56 -0.50
C TYR A 81 -10.21 10.78 0.27
N ASN A 82 -9.49 11.89 0.26
CA ASN A 82 -9.87 13.13 0.95
C ASN A 82 -10.93 13.97 0.20
N VAL A 83 -11.77 13.34 -0.63
CA VAL A 83 -12.82 14.01 -1.43
C VAL A 83 -14.11 14.24 -0.62
N LYS A 84 -14.20 13.80 0.64
CA LYS A 84 -15.30 14.14 1.55
C LYS A 84 -14.80 14.91 2.77
N LEU A 85 -15.04 16.22 2.76
CA LEU A 85 -15.15 17.09 3.93
C LEU A 85 -16.61 17.13 4.39
#